data_AF-A0A402DSP7-F1
#
_entry.id   AF-A0A402DSP7-F1
#
_cell.length_a   1.000
_cell.length_b   1.000
_cell.length_c   1.000
_cell.angle_alpha   90.00
_cell.angle_beta   90.00
_cell.angle_gamma   90.00
#
_symmetry.space_group_name_H-M   'P 1'
#
loop_
_entity.id
_entity.type
_entity.pdbx_description
1 polymer ?
#
loop_
_entity_poly.entity_id
_entity_poly.type
_entity_poly.pdbx_seq_one_letter_code
_entity_poly.pdbx_strand_id
1 'polypeptide(L)'
;MQQTPTRSWDLSSCTVVHVRAGDFLPFHGHVVWLTSEQGGRQSGPPPTPPDQDYAATAFVPPATVDDGLASFVLRVRDRTAWRSRADGCWLVVENVPPNQVGPGDVIVVTEGARTVAYFHVDAVDVDIPTRLVAQRK
;
A
#
# COMPACT_ATOMS: atom_id res chain seq x y z
N MET A 1 -28.79 -44.25 -6.19
CA MET A 1 -28.80 -43.08 -5.28
C MET A 1 -27.40 -42.95 -4.70
N GLN A 2 -26.56 -42.08 -5.26
CA GLN A 2 -25.22 -41.80 -4.72
C GLN A 2 -25.14 -40.28 -4.50
N GLN A 3 -24.80 -39.90 -3.27
CA GLN A 3 -24.78 -38.52 -2.80
C GLN A 3 -23.53 -37.81 -3.36
N THR A 4 -23.73 -36.65 -3.96
CA THR A 4 -22.67 -35.74 -4.42
C THR A 4 -22.11 -34.96 -3.22
N PRO A 5 -20.79 -34.90 -3.00
CA PRO A 5 -20.25 -34.04 -1.95
C PRO A 5 -20.25 -32.58 -2.42
N THR A 6 -21.12 -31.77 -1.83
CA THR A 6 -21.07 -30.30 -1.91
C THR A 6 -19.77 -29.82 -1.28
N ARG A 7 -18.81 -29.39 -2.10
CA ARG A 7 -17.64 -28.63 -1.61
C ARG A 7 -18.12 -27.29 -1.08
N SER A 8 -18.25 -27.17 0.23
CA SER A 8 -18.33 -25.88 0.93
C SER A 8 -16.95 -25.24 0.86
N TRP A 9 -16.81 -24.17 0.10
CA TRP A 9 -15.63 -23.32 0.18
C TRP A 9 -15.75 -22.50 1.45
N ASP A 10 -15.03 -22.92 2.48
CA ASP A 10 -14.83 -22.12 3.68
C ASP A 10 -13.92 -20.92 3.32
N LEU A 11 -14.50 -19.72 3.27
CA LEU A 11 -13.78 -18.46 3.06
C LEU A 11 -13.11 -17.96 4.35
N SER A 12 -13.11 -18.73 5.45
CA SER A 12 -12.63 -18.28 6.76
C SER A 12 -11.10 -18.31 6.93
N SER A 13 -10.34 -18.60 5.88
CA SER A 13 -8.87 -18.58 5.91
C SER A 13 -8.30 -17.52 4.95
N CYS A 14 -8.79 -16.29 5.02
CA CYS A 14 -7.94 -15.16 4.64
C CYS A 14 -6.89 -14.99 5.75
N THR A 15 -5.73 -15.62 5.57
CA THR A 15 -4.55 -15.33 6.41
C THR A 15 -4.30 -13.83 6.36
N VAL A 16 -4.50 -13.16 7.49
CA VAL A 16 -4.09 -11.76 7.65
C VAL A 16 -2.57 -11.77 7.53
N VAL A 17 -2.05 -11.29 6.40
CA VAL A 17 -0.61 -11.11 6.24
C VAL A 17 -0.22 -9.95 7.13
N HIS A 18 0.52 -10.24 8.20
CA HIS A 18 1.10 -9.22 9.06
C HIS A 18 2.25 -8.56 8.30
N VAL A 19 1.97 -7.42 7.67
CA VAL A 19 3.01 -6.65 6.98
C VAL A 19 3.52 -5.59 7.94
N ARG A 20 4.78 -5.71 8.32
CA ARG A 20 5.56 -4.62 8.90
C ARG A 20 6.74 -4.41 7.97
N ALA A 21 6.70 -3.35 7.18
CA ALA A 21 7.88 -2.96 6.43
C ALA A 21 8.99 -2.61 7.43
N GLY A 22 10.25 -2.84 7.05
CA GLY A 22 11.39 -2.43 7.84
C GLY A 22 11.38 -0.92 8.14
N ASP A 23 12.41 -0.43 8.81
CA ASP A 23 12.43 0.96 9.26
C ASP A 23 12.52 1.99 8.12
N PHE A 24 12.72 1.55 6.88
CA PHE A 24 12.88 2.42 5.73
C PHE A 24 11.60 2.51 4.87
N LEU A 25 10.95 3.67 4.92
CA LEU A 25 9.79 4.05 4.11
C LEU A 25 10.11 5.40 3.44
N PRO A 26 10.71 5.40 2.24
CA PRO A 26 11.31 6.61 1.65
C PRO A 26 10.29 7.63 1.15
N PHE A 27 9.02 7.25 0.98
CA PHE A 27 8.01 8.17 0.45
C PHE A 27 7.25 8.81 1.60
N HIS A 28 7.41 10.12 1.76
CA HIS A 28 6.76 10.88 2.81
C HIS A 28 5.62 11.70 2.24
N GLY A 29 4.47 11.68 2.91
CA GLY A 29 3.33 12.39 2.38
C GLY A 29 2.08 12.28 3.24
N HIS A 30 0.95 12.16 2.56
CA HIS A 30 -0.32 11.92 3.19
C HIS A 30 -1.23 11.07 2.32
N VAL A 31 -1.99 10.20 2.98
CA VAL A 31 -3.04 9.39 2.36
C VAL A 31 -4.38 10.10 2.49
N VAL A 32 -5.19 10.01 1.45
CA VAL A 32 -6.60 10.37 1.42
C VAL A 32 -7.38 9.11 1.04
N TRP A 33 -8.13 8.58 2.00
CA TRP A 33 -9.02 7.45 1.80
C TRP A 33 -10.29 7.92 1.09
N LEU A 34 -10.73 7.16 0.08
CA LEU A 34 -11.95 7.46 -0.65
C LEU A 34 -13.17 6.92 0.08
N THR A 35 -14.21 7.74 0.18
CA THR A 35 -15.51 7.33 0.73
C THR A 35 -16.27 6.45 -0.26
N SER A 36 -17.36 5.83 0.18
CA SER A 36 -18.23 5.05 -0.68
C SER A 36 -18.82 5.86 -1.84
N GLU A 37 -19.13 7.14 -1.62
CA GLU A 37 -19.64 8.05 -2.67
C GLU A 37 -18.60 8.32 -3.75
N GLN A 38 -17.31 8.24 -3.39
CA GLN A 38 -16.18 8.37 -4.31
C GLN A 38 -15.76 7.01 -4.91
N GLY A 39 -16.55 5.94 -4.69
CA GLY A 39 -16.27 4.60 -5.16
C GLY A 39 -15.29 3.79 -4.30
N GLY A 40 -14.89 4.31 -3.13
CA GLY A 40 -13.92 3.70 -2.23
C GLY A 40 -14.55 2.86 -1.11
N ARG A 41 -14.18 3.18 0.14
CA ARG A 41 -14.51 2.39 1.34
C ARG A 41 -15.79 2.88 2.01
N GLN A 42 -16.60 1.94 2.50
CA GLN A 42 -17.80 2.23 3.29
C GLN A 42 -17.52 2.35 4.79
N SER A 43 -16.58 1.55 5.30
CA SER A 43 -16.33 1.39 6.74
C SER A 43 -15.35 2.41 7.34
N GLY A 44 -14.86 3.36 6.53
CA GLY A 44 -13.77 4.23 6.94
C GLY A 44 -12.40 3.79 6.42
N PRO A 45 -11.34 4.50 6.84
CA PRO A 45 -9.96 4.04 6.70
C PRO A 45 -9.77 2.59 7.18
N PRO A 46 -8.82 1.83 6.62
CA PRO A 46 -8.55 0.47 7.06
C PRO A 46 -8.19 0.39 8.56
N PRO A 47 -8.78 -0.54 9.33
CA PRO A 47 -8.50 -0.72 10.75
C PRO A 47 -7.19 -1.49 10.96
N THR A 48 -6.07 -0.97 10.45
CA THR A 48 -4.76 -1.64 10.50
C THR A 48 -4.22 -1.67 11.95
N PRO A 49 -3.86 -2.85 12.50
CA PRO A 49 -3.32 -3.00 13.86
C PRO A 49 -2.06 -2.14 14.11
N PRO A 50 -1.84 -1.57 15.31
CA PRO A 50 -0.73 -0.65 15.65
C PRO A 50 0.65 -1.07 15.14
N ASP A 51 0.95 -2.36 15.25
CA ASP A 51 2.20 -3.04 14.90
C ASP A 51 2.33 -3.40 13.41
N GLN A 52 1.33 -3.08 12.61
CA GLN A 52 1.27 -3.38 11.18
C GLN A 52 1.18 -2.12 10.34
N ASP A 53 1.64 -2.25 9.10
CA ASP A 53 1.47 -1.27 8.04
C ASP A 53 0.37 -1.76 7.08
N TYR A 54 -0.33 -0.84 6.43
CA TYR A 54 -1.35 -1.19 5.45
C TYR A 54 -0.68 -1.59 4.14
N ALA A 55 -0.93 -2.80 3.66
CA ALA A 55 -0.39 -3.31 2.40
C ALA A 55 -1.51 -3.47 1.38
N ALA A 56 -1.26 -2.99 0.16
CA ALA A 56 -2.20 -3.03 -0.95
C ALA A 56 -1.45 -3.03 -2.29
N THR A 57 -2.18 -3.14 -3.38
CA THR A 57 -1.63 -2.85 -4.71
C THR A 57 -1.76 -1.36 -5.00
N ALA A 58 -0.85 -0.81 -5.79
CA ALA A 58 -0.91 0.58 -6.21
C ALA A 58 -0.17 0.80 -7.52
N PHE A 59 -0.42 1.94 -8.16
CA PHE A 59 0.27 2.37 -9.38
C PHE A 59 0.49 3.88 -9.38
N VAL A 60 1.40 4.36 -10.24
CA VAL A 60 1.65 5.79 -10.46
C VAL A 60 1.14 6.18 -11.84
N PRO A 61 0.25 7.17 -11.98
CA PRO A 61 -0.14 7.69 -13.29
C PRO A 61 1.10 8.18 -14.08
N PRO A 62 1.13 8.00 -15.41
CA PRO A 62 0.03 7.63 -16.29
C PRO A 62 -0.25 6.12 -16.38
N ALA A 63 0.47 5.27 -15.64
CA ALA A 63 0.16 3.85 -15.58
C ALA A 63 -1.22 3.62 -14.95
N THR A 64 -1.74 2.40 -15.08
CA THR A 64 -3.10 2.03 -14.71
C THR A 64 -3.12 0.74 -13.90
N VAL A 65 -4.32 0.29 -13.52
CA VAL A 65 -4.52 -1.02 -12.88
C VAL A 65 -4.12 -2.20 -13.79
N ASP A 66 -4.05 -1.99 -15.11
CA ASP A 66 -3.77 -3.07 -16.06
C ASP A 66 -2.27 -3.28 -16.30
N ASP A 67 -1.45 -2.24 -16.16
CA ASP A 67 -0.04 -2.24 -16.58
C ASP A 67 0.96 -1.71 -15.53
N GLY A 68 0.48 -1.12 -14.44
CA GLY A 68 1.32 -0.42 -13.45
C GLY A 68 1.21 -0.92 -12.02
N LEU A 69 0.49 -2.01 -11.74
CA LEU A 69 0.29 -2.47 -10.37
C LEU A 69 1.57 -3.04 -9.76
N ALA A 70 1.93 -2.49 -8.61
CA ALA A 70 2.96 -3.01 -7.73
C ALA A 70 2.44 -3.10 -6.29
N SER A 71 3.07 -3.94 -5.47
CA SER A 71 2.75 -4.04 -4.04
C SER A 71 3.32 -2.82 -3.31
N PHE A 72 2.46 -2.16 -2.53
CA PHE A 72 2.73 -0.90 -1.84
C PHE A 72 2.34 -0.99 -0.37
N VAL A 73 3.17 -0.38 0.49
CA VAL A 73 2.92 -0.32 1.93
C VAL A 73 2.81 1.12 2.40
N LEU A 74 1.87 1.34 3.32
CA LEU A 74 1.59 2.61 3.98
C LEU A 74 1.61 2.47 5.50
N ARG A 75 2.49 3.23 6.14
CA ARG A 75 2.47 3.47 7.58
C ARG A 75 1.70 4.75 7.86
N VAL A 76 0.43 4.59 8.19
CA VAL A 76 -0.48 5.71 8.46
C VAL A 76 -0.41 6.14 9.93
N ARG A 77 -0.27 7.45 10.17
CA ARG A 77 -0.17 8.01 11.54
C ARG A 77 -1.51 8.03 12.27
N ASP A 78 -2.52 8.69 11.72
CA ASP A 78 -3.90 8.65 12.21
C ASP A 78 -4.71 7.69 11.35
N ARG A 79 -4.95 6.50 11.88
CA ARG A 79 -5.62 5.41 11.17
C ARG A 79 -7.14 5.49 11.24
N THR A 80 -7.66 6.53 11.90
CA THR A 80 -9.10 6.77 12.00
C THR A 80 -9.55 7.92 11.09
N ALA A 81 -8.61 8.75 10.63
CA ALA A 81 -8.88 9.89 9.78
C ALA A 81 -8.92 9.53 8.29
N TRP A 82 -9.91 10.08 7.56
CA TRP A 82 -10.00 10.00 6.10
C TRP A 82 -8.81 10.62 5.38
N ARG A 83 -8.12 11.56 6.02
CA ARG A 83 -6.84 12.12 5.57
C ARG A 83 -5.84 12.07 6.70
N SER A 84 -4.68 11.49 6.46
CA SER A 84 -3.62 11.38 7.47
C SER A 84 -2.24 11.47 6.83
N ARG A 85 -1.28 12.01 7.60
CA ARG A 85 0.15 11.81 7.33
C ARG A 85 0.46 10.31 7.25
N ALA A 86 1.31 9.95 6.30
CA ALA A 86 1.74 8.58 6.11
C ALA A 86 3.11 8.55 5.43
N ASP A 87 3.82 7.45 5.69
CA ASP A 87 5.07 7.10 5.02
C ASP A 87 4.84 5.82 4.21
N GLY A 88 5.50 5.63 3.08
CA GLY A 88 5.27 4.48 2.22
C GLY A 88 6.49 4.00 1.45
N CYS A 89 6.36 2.80 0.87
CA CYS A 89 7.36 2.19 0.00
C CYS A 89 6.75 1.18 -0.96
N TRP A 90 7.43 0.95 -2.07
CA TRP A 90 7.22 -0.26 -2.86
C TRP A 90 7.79 -1.47 -2.11
N LEU A 91 7.03 -2.57 -2.05
CA LEU A 91 7.48 -3.79 -1.38
C LEU A 91 8.41 -4.66 -2.23
N VAL A 92 8.15 -4.72 -3.54
CA VAL A 92 8.76 -5.72 -4.43
C VAL A 92 9.52 -5.09 -5.60
N VAL A 93 9.20 -3.84 -5.94
CA VAL A 93 9.77 -3.16 -7.10
C VAL A 93 10.69 -2.02 -6.68
N GLU A 94 11.69 -1.75 -7.51
CA GLU A 94 12.54 -0.58 -7.37
C GLU A 94 11.78 0.69 -7.79
N ASN A 95 12.23 1.85 -7.30
CA ASN A 95 11.65 3.14 -7.64
C ASN A 95 12.12 3.63 -9.03
N VAL A 96 11.79 2.89 -10.07
CA VAL A 96 12.14 3.15 -11.48
C VAL A 96 10.89 3.03 -12.37
N PRO A 97 10.88 3.58 -13.59
CA PRO A 97 9.74 3.46 -14.48
C PRO A 97 9.30 1.98 -14.69
N PRO A 98 7.99 1.69 -14.71
CA PRO A 98 6.85 2.61 -14.66
C PRO A 98 6.44 3.06 -13.24
N ASN A 99 7.06 2.54 -12.19
CA ASN A 99 6.70 2.80 -10.79
C ASN A 99 7.52 3.94 -10.16
N GLN A 100 8.10 4.79 -11.00
CA GLN A 100 8.93 5.89 -10.51
C GLN A 100 8.05 6.88 -9.76
N VAL A 101 8.47 7.20 -8.53
CA VAL A 101 7.84 8.14 -7.62
C VAL A 101 8.83 9.25 -7.29
N GLY A 102 8.38 10.49 -7.45
CA GLY A 102 9.02 11.71 -7.01
C GLY A 102 8.09 12.61 -6.19
N PRO A 103 8.62 13.69 -5.59
CA PRO A 103 7.80 14.70 -4.92
C PRO A 103 6.75 15.29 -5.87
N GLY A 104 5.52 15.42 -5.38
CA GLY A 104 4.36 15.91 -6.14
C GLY A 104 3.57 14.82 -6.85
N ASP A 105 4.10 13.60 -6.97
CA ASP A 105 3.37 12.49 -7.56
C ASP A 105 2.21 12.01 -6.68
N VAL A 106 1.26 11.34 -7.33
CA VAL A 106 0.14 10.67 -6.67
C VAL A 106 0.24 9.19 -6.93
N ILE A 107 0.33 8.41 -5.86
CA ILE A 107 0.22 6.96 -5.92
C ILE A 107 -1.24 6.58 -5.71
N VAL A 108 -1.81 5.86 -6.68
CA VAL A 108 -3.20 5.40 -6.64
C VAL A 108 -3.24 4.02 -5.98
N VAL A 109 -3.85 3.94 -4.80
CA VAL A 109 -3.90 2.72 -3.99
C VAL A 109 -5.20 1.97 -4.27
N THR A 110 -5.10 0.66 -4.51
CA THR A 110 -6.21 -0.18 -4.93
C THR A 110 -6.39 -1.42 -4.05
N GLU A 111 -7.63 -1.89 -3.97
CA GLU A 111 -7.99 -3.23 -3.48
C GLU A 111 -8.65 -3.99 -4.63
N GLY A 112 -7.91 -4.92 -5.23
CA GLY A 112 -8.29 -5.47 -6.53
C GLY A 112 -8.32 -4.34 -7.59
N ALA A 113 -9.37 -4.30 -8.40
CA ALA A 113 -9.55 -3.26 -9.42
C ALA A 113 -10.08 -1.92 -8.88
N ARG A 114 -10.45 -1.85 -7.59
CA ARG A 114 -11.09 -0.66 -7.01
C ARG A 114 -10.04 0.27 -6.40
N THR A 115 -10.04 1.54 -6.82
CA THR A 115 -9.30 2.59 -6.14
C THR A 115 -9.91 2.89 -4.77
N VAL A 116 -9.09 2.84 -3.72
CA VAL A 116 -9.53 3.05 -2.33
C VAL A 116 -8.84 4.22 -1.65
N ALA A 117 -7.70 4.70 -2.18
CA ALA A 117 -7.02 5.87 -1.66
C ALA A 117 -6.11 6.52 -2.69
N TYR A 118 -5.76 7.77 -2.42
CA TYR A 118 -4.63 8.46 -3.04
C TYR A 118 -3.58 8.73 -1.99
N PHE A 119 -2.33 8.39 -2.28
CA PHE A 119 -1.19 8.83 -1.49
C PHE A 119 -0.47 9.96 -2.24
N HIS A 120 -0.55 11.15 -1.69
CA HIS A 120 0.13 12.33 -2.21
C HIS A 120 1.53 12.39 -1.64
N VAL A 121 2.52 12.38 -2.53
CA VAL A 121 3.94 12.36 -2.16
C VAL A 121 4.41 13.78 -1.98
N ASP A 122 4.82 14.12 -0.76
CA ASP A 122 5.38 15.43 -0.44
C ASP A 122 6.91 15.43 -0.58
N ALA A 123 7.57 14.32 -0.24
CA ALA A 123 9.00 14.14 -0.36
C ALA A 123 9.38 12.67 -0.61
N VAL A 124 10.54 12.46 -1.21
CA VAL A 124 11.16 11.14 -1.37
C VAL A 124 12.57 11.22 -0.82
N ASP A 125 12.92 10.32 0.10
CA ASP A 125 14.30 10.16 0.53
C ASP A 125 15.15 9.76 -0.68
N VAL A 126 16.05 10.64 -1.08
CA VAL A 126 17.05 10.34 -2.10
C VAL A 126 18.10 9.44 -1.47
N ASP A 127 18.10 8.18 -1.90
CA ASP A 127 19.16 7.18 -1.73
C ASP A 127 20.17 7.49 -0.61
N ILE A 128 20.01 6.86 0.57
CA ILE A 128 21.22 6.48 1.32
C ILE A 128 21.77 5.33 0.49
N PRO A 129 22.85 5.50 -0.29
CA PRO A 129 23.41 4.36 -1.00
C PRO A 129 23.71 3.30 0.06
N THR A 130 23.34 2.05 -0.23
CA THR A 130 23.62 0.83 0.56
C THR A 130 25.12 0.53 0.73
N ARG A 131 25.98 1.55 0.81
CA ARG A 131 27.39 1.49 1.20
C ARG A 131 27.61 2.21 2.53
N LEU A 132 26.99 1.70 3.59
CA LEU A 132 27.51 1.89 4.94
C LEU A 132 27.17 0.71 5.85
N VAL A 133 27.61 -0.48 5.45
CA VAL A 133 28.18 -1.42 6.42
C VAL A 133 29.68 -1.46 6.15
N ALA A 134 30.33 -0.36 6.55
CA ALA A 134 31.76 -0.38 6.77
C ALA A 134 32.06 -1.39 7.89
N GLN A 135 33.05 -2.23 7.61
CA GLN A 135 33.74 -3.11 8.53
C GLN A 135 33.70 -2.58 9.97
N ARG A 136 33.08 -3.35 10.88
CA ARG A 136 33.53 -3.34 12.26
C ARG A 136 34.68 -4.35 12.36
N LYS A 137 35.81 -3.84 12.85
CA LYS A 137 37.05 -4.55 13.15
C LYS A 137 36.81 -5.83 13.94
#